data_AF-A0A1Z7M354-F1
#
_entry.id   AF-A0A1Z7M354-F1
#
_cell.length_a   1.000
_cell.length_b   1.000
_cell.length_c   1.000
_cell.angle_alpha   90.00
_cell.angle_beta   90.00
_cell.angle_gamma   90.00
#
_symmetry.space_group_name_H-M   'P 1'
#
loop_
_entity.id
_entity.type
_entity.pdbx_description
1 polymer ?
#
loop_
_entity_poly.entity_id
_entity_poly.type
_entity_poly.pdbx_seq_one_letter_code
_entity_poly.pdbx_strand_id
1 'polypeptide(L)'
;MEEEKKKHREGKEYRDLVNRLSRIEGQVRGVKKMLEEDRYCIDILVQVQAIQAALNGFNKTLLSEHIHSCVVKDIQEGNVECVDELCETIKKLMK
;
A
#
# COMPACT_ATOMS: atom_id res chain seq x y z
N MET A 1 -16.60 -10.70 -17.58
CA MET A 1 -15.40 -9.90 -17.86
C MET A 1 -15.48 -8.71 -16.93
N GLU A 2 -14.74 -8.73 -15.82
CA GLU A 2 -14.61 -7.53 -14.97
C GLU A 2 -13.82 -6.50 -15.78
N GLU A 3 -14.40 -5.33 -16.03
CA GLU A 3 -13.63 -4.21 -16.57
C GLU A 3 -12.54 -3.84 -15.56
N GLU A 4 -11.27 -3.86 -15.97
CA GLU A 4 -10.17 -3.45 -15.10
C GLU A 4 -10.31 -1.97 -14.73
N LYS A 5 -10.80 -1.67 -13.53
CA LYS A 5 -10.80 -0.31 -12.97
C LYS A 5 -9.36 0.20 -12.86
N LYS A 6 -8.95 1.07 -13.78
CA LYS A 6 -7.63 1.72 -13.80
C LYS A 6 -7.74 3.17 -13.38
N LYS A 7 -6.90 3.58 -12.42
CA LYS A 7 -6.65 4.99 -12.09
C LYS A 7 -5.34 5.41 -12.72
N HIS A 8 -5.40 6.38 -13.64
CA HIS A 8 -4.21 7.11 -14.08
C HIS A 8 -3.69 7.98 -12.93
N ARG A 9 -2.42 7.83 -12.57
CA ARG A 9 -1.78 8.55 -11.47
C ARG A 9 -0.64 9.38 -12.01
N GLU A 10 -0.64 10.66 -11.70
CA GLU A 10 0.40 11.60 -12.13
C GLU A 10 0.85 12.50 -11.00
N GLY A 11 1.92 13.26 -11.26
CA GLY A 11 2.32 14.36 -10.40
C GLY A 11 2.79 13.92 -9.02
N LYS A 12 2.22 14.52 -7.97
CA LYS A 12 2.68 14.33 -6.58
C LYS A 12 2.28 12.97 -6.01
N GLU A 13 1.04 12.53 -6.21
CA GLU A 13 0.53 11.23 -5.75
C GLU A 13 1.44 10.08 -6.24
N TYR A 14 1.66 10.00 -7.55
CA TYR A 14 2.48 8.95 -8.14
C TYR A 14 3.89 8.92 -7.54
N ARG A 15 4.54 10.09 -7.46
CA ARG A 15 5.90 10.20 -6.91
C ARG A 15 5.96 9.80 -5.45
N ASP A 16 5.00 10.22 -4.63
CA ASP A 16 4.98 9.92 -3.19
C ASP A 16 4.78 8.42 -2.94
N LEU A 17 3.87 7.77 -3.68
CA LEU A 17 3.65 6.32 -3.61
C LEU A 17 4.88 5.53 -4.07
N VAL A 18 5.46 5.88 -5.22
CA VAL A 18 6.66 5.22 -5.75
C VAL A 18 7.84 5.37 -4.79
N ASN A 19 8.07 6.58 -4.25
CA ASN A 19 9.15 6.83 -3.30
C ASN A 19 9.02 5.96 -2.03
N ARG A 20 7.79 5.75 -1.53
CA ARG A 20 7.54 4.84 -0.39
C ARG A 20 7.89 3.40 -0.76
N LEU A 21 7.45 2.93 -1.93
CA LEU A 21 7.76 1.57 -2.40
C LEU A 21 9.26 1.37 -2.62
N SER A 22 9.97 2.33 -3.22
CA SER A 22 11.43 2.24 -3.40
C SER A 22 12.19 2.14 -2.07
N ARG A 23 11.71 2.81 -1.02
CA ARG A 23 12.27 2.68 0.34
C ARG A 23 12.02 1.29 0.90
N ILE A 24 10.80 0.78 0.77
CA ILE A 24 10.42 -0.58 1.21
C ILE A 24 11.25 -1.64 0.48
N GLU A 25 11.43 -1.50 -0.84
CA GLU A 25 12.29 -2.36 -1.64
C GLU A 25 13.73 -2.36 -1.11
N GLY A 26 14.27 -1.17 -0.78
CA GLY A 26 15.57 -1.03 -0.14
C GLY A 26 15.68 -1.79 1.18
N GLN A 27 14.64 -1.74 2.03
CA GLN A 27 14.58 -2.48 3.29
C GLN A 27 14.56 -3.99 3.05
N VAL A 28 13.77 -4.48 2.08
CA VAL A 28 13.72 -5.92 1.72
C VAL A 28 15.09 -6.40 1.23
N ARG A 29 15.77 -5.63 0.37
CA ARG A 29 17.15 -5.94 -0.04
C ARG A 29 18.11 -5.95 1.16
N GLY A 30 17.93 -5.05 2.11
CA GLY A 30 18.66 -5.05 3.38
C GLY A 30 18.48 -6.35 4.15
N VAL A 31 17.25 -6.80 4.35
CA VAL A 31 16.94 -8.08 5.03
C VAL A 31 17.58 -9.27 4.31
N LYS A 32 17.53 -9.32 2.98
CA LYS A 32 18.21 -10.37 2.19
C LYS A 32 19.71 -10.40 2.49
N LYS A 33 20.36 -9.23 2.51
CA LYS A 33 21.79 -9.13 2.83
C LYS A 33 22.08 -9.57 4.27
N MET A 34 21.23 -9.23 5.24
CA MET A 34 21.41 -9.69 6.62
C MET A 34 21.37 -11.22 6.74
N LEU A 35 20.52 -11.88 5.96
CA LEU A 35 20.50 -13.35 5.88
C LEU A 35 21.78 -13.91 5.26
N GLU A 36 22.26 -13.32 4.16
CA GLU A 36 23.50 -13.72 3.48
C GLU A 36 24.75 -13.52 4.36
N GLU A 37 24.68 -12.58 5.32
CA GLU A 37 25.74 -12.29 6.29
C GLU A 37 25.59 -13.08 7.61
N ASP A 38 24.70 -14.08 7.67
CA ASP A 38 24.41 -14.90 8.86
C ASP A 38 24.14 -14.06 10.12
N ARG A 39 23.48 -12.90 9.97
CA ARG A 39 23.17 -12.02 11.10
C ARG A 39 22.18 -12.64 12.07
N TYR A 40 22.25 -12.18 13.32
CA TYR A 40 21.39 -12.66 14.40
C TYR A 40 19.91 -12.53 14.06
N CYS A 41 19.16 -13.62 14.28
CA CYS A 41 17.76 -13.74 13.87
C CYS A 41 16.86 -12.61 14.43
N ILE A 42 17.11 -12.14 15.66
CA ILE A 42 16.31 -11.07 16.26
C ILE A 42 16.47 -9.75 15.50
N ASP A 43 17.68 -9.43 15.03
CA ASP A 43 17.91 -8.22 14.23
C ASP A 43 17.14 -8.27 12.91
N ILE A 44 17.14 -9.45 12.27
CA ILE A 44 16.41 -9.70 11.02
C ILE A 44 14.91 -9.52 11.26
N LEU A 45 14.38 -10.11 12.34
CA LEU A 45 12.96 -9.97 12.70
C LEU A 45 12.57 -8.52 12.96
N VAL A 46 13.43 -7.73 13.62
CA VAL A 46 13.20 -6.28 13.82
C VAL A 46 13.12 -5.53 12.49
N GLN A 47 13.99 -5.86 11.52
CA GLN A 47 13.92 -5.23 10.19
C GLN A 47 12.67 -5.67 9.40
N VAL A 48 12.24 -6.93 9.53
CA VAL A 48 10.97 -7.39 8.95
C VAL A 48 9.78 -6.62 9.54
N GLN A 49 9.76 -6.37 10.85
CA GLN A 49 8.73 -5.55 11.49
C GLN A 49 8.75 -4.11 10.95
N ALA A 50 9.93 -3.52 10.71
CA ALA A 50 10.04 -2.20 10.10
C ALA A 50 9.47 -2.15 8.67
N ILE A 51 9.66 -3.21 7.88
CA ILE A 51 9.06 -3.35 6.53
C ILE A 51 7.53 -3.43 6.64
N GLN A 52 7.00 -4.24 7.55
CA GLN A 52 5.56 -4.36 7.77
C GLN A 52 4.94 -3.02 8.17
N ALA A 53 5.59 -2.27 9.07
CA ALA A 53 5.15 -0.93 9.45
C ALA A 53 5.16 0.06 8.26
N ALA A 54 6.19 -0.01 7.41
CA ALA A 54 6.29 0.82 6.21
C ALA A 54 5.20 0.47 5.17
N LEU A 55 4.92 -0.82 4.95
CA LEU A 55 3.82 -1.29 4.10
C LEU A 55 2.46 -0.83 4.63
N ASN A 56 2.23 -0.91 5.94
CA ASN A 56 1.01 -0.39 6.56
C ASN A 56 0.88 1.13 6.36
N GLY A 57 1.99 1.87 6.45
CA GLY A 57 2.02 3.30 6.14
C GLY A 57 1.68 3.59 4.67
N PHE A 58 2.20 2.80 3.74
CA PHE A 58 1.87 2.89 2.31
C PHE A 58 0.38 2.61 2.05
N ASN A 59 -0.16 1.53 2.62
CA ASN A 59 -1.56 1.15 2.48
C ASN A 59 -2.51 2.27 2.95
N LYS A 60 -2.20 2.92 4.08
CA LYS A 60 -2.98 4.06 4.58
C LYS A 60 -2.99 5.23 3.61
N THR A 61 -1.84 5.57 3.03
CA THR A 61 -1.75 6.65 2.03
C THR A 61 -2.56 6.32 0.79
N LEU A 62 -2.36 5.13 0.21
CA LEU A 62 -3.06 4.70 -1.00
C LEU A 62 -4.59 4.64 -0.79
N LEU A 63 -5.03 4.12 0.36
CA LEU A 63 -6.45 4.06 0.71
C LEU A 63 -7.07 5.45 0.86
N SER A 64 -6.38 6.38 1.53
CA SER A 64 -6.84 7.76 1.68
C SER A 64 -7.01 8.44 0.31
N GLU A 65 -6.04 8.28 -0.58
CA GLU A 65 -6.12 8.81 -1.95
C GLU A 65 -7.28 8.18 -2.74
N HIS A 66 -7.49 6.87 -2.62
CA HIS A 66 -8.59 6.16 -3.27
C HIS A 66 -9.97 6.67 -2.79
N ILE A 67 -10.13 6.88 -1.48
CA ILE A 67 -11.35 7.44 -0.90
C ILE A 67 -11.60 8.85 -1.44
N HIS A 68 -10.60 9.73 -1.38
CA HIS A 68 -10.74 11.12 -1.80
C HIS A 68 -10.92 11.31 -3.31
N SER A 69 -10.48 10.35 -4.13
CA SER A 69 -10.60 10.44 -5.60
C SER A 69 -11.70 9.57 -6.19
N CYS A 70 -11.57 8.24 -6.09
CA CYS A 70 -12.42 7.32 -6.83
C CYS A 70 -13.79 7.20 -6.16
N VAL A 71 -13.80 6.96 -4.85
CA VAL A 71 -15.03 6.75 -4.09
C VAL A 71 -15.88 8.02 -4.07
N VAL A 72 -15.28 9.18 -3.79
CA VAL A 72 -16.01 10.47 -3.83
C VAL A 72 -16.61 10.73 -5.21
N LYS A 73 -15.86 10.45 -6.29
CA LYS A 73 -16.35 10.62 -7.67
C LYS A 73 -17.52 9.68 -7.96
N ASP A 74 -17.37 8.40 -7.65
CA ASP A 74 -18.41 7.39 -7.88
C ASP A 74 -19.71 7.74 -7.12
N ILE A 75 -19.60 8.20 -5.86
CA ILE A 75 -20.75 8.68 -5.08
C ILE A 75 -21.43 9.88 -5.75
N GLN A 76 -20.65 10.85 -6.26
CA GLN A 76 -21.20 12.02 -6.97
C GLN A 76 -21.91 11.64 -8.28
N GLU A 77 -21.48 10.56 -8.92
CA GLU A 77 -22.09 9.99 -10.13
C GLU A 77 -23.30 9.07 -9.82
N GLY A 78 -23.63 8.86 -8.54
CA GLY A 78 -24.74 8.01 -8.09
C GLY A 78 -24.38 6.54 -7.91
N ASN A 79 -23.12 6.17 -8.11
CA ASN A 79 -22.60 4.80 -8.03
C ASN A 79 -22.23 4.42 -6.59
N VAL A 80 -23.24 4.32 -5.71
CA VAL A 80 -23.03 4.06 -4.27
C VAL A 80 -22.47 2.66 -3.95
N GLU A 81 -22.56 1.71 -4.89
CA GLU A 81 -22.02 0.34 -4.75
C GLU A 81 -20.50 0.32 -4.52
N CYS A 82 -19.77 1.38 -4.89
CA CYS A 82 -18.33 1.51 -4.61
C CYS A 82 -18.01 1.47 -3.10
N VAL A 83 -18.97 1.83 -2.23
CA VAL A 83 -18.80 1.81 -0.77
C VAL A 83 -18.71 0.37 -0.26
N ASP A 84 -19.45 -0.57 -0.85
CA ASP A 84 -19.39 -1.98 -0.48
C ASP A 84 -18.03 -2.58 -0.87
N GLU A 85 -17.53 -2.24 -2.06
CA GLU A 85 -16.17 -2.61 -2.52
C GLU A 85 -15.08 -2.08 -1.56
N LEU A 86 -15.21 -0.82 -1.13
CA LEU A 86 -14.32 -0.21 -0.15
C LEU A 86 -14.37 -0.95 1.20
N CYS A 87 -15.57 -1.25 1.71
CA CYS A 87 -15.74 -1.97 2.97
C CYS A 87 -15.10 -3.36 2.93
N GLU A 88 -15.31 -4.12 1.85
CA GLU A 88 -14.67 -5.43 1.66
C GLU A 88 -13.14 -5.33 1.59
N THR A 89 -12.62 -4.28 0.95
CA THR A 89 -11.17 -4.02 0.90
C THR A 89 -10.61 -3.71 2.28
N ILE A 90 -11.26 -2.85 3.06
CA ILE A 90 -10.83 -2.52 4.43
C ILE A 90 -10.83 -3.76 5.33
N LYS A 91 -11.84 -4.63 5.25
CA LYS A 91 -11.87 -5.89 6.00
C LYS A 91 -10.66 -6.77 5.71
N LYS A 92 -10.14 -6.78 4.48
CA LYS A 92 -8.93 -7.54 4.12
C LYS A 92 -7.66 -6.92 4.68
N LEU A 93 -7.60 -5.58 4.78
CA LEU A 93 -6.44 -4.85 5.29
C LEU A 93 -6.33 -4.83 6.83
N MET A 94 -7.41 -5.14 7.54
CA MET A 94 -7.46 -5.20 9.00
C MET A 94 -7.20 -6.60 9.59
N LYS A 95 -6.94 -7.59 8.74
CA LYS A 95 -6.49 -8.92 9.17
C LYS A 95 -5.00 -8.92 9.46
#